data_AF-A0A8K0CPH3-F1
#
_entry.id   AF-A0A8K0CPH3-F1
#
_cell.length_a   1.000
_cell.length_b   1.000
_cell.length_c   1.000
_cell.angle_alpha   90.00
_cell.angle_beta   90.00
_cell.angle_gamma   90.00
#
_symmetry.space_group_name_H-M   'P 1'
#
loop_
_entity.id
_entity.type
_entity.pdbx_description
1 polymer ?
#
loop_
_entity_poly.entity_id
_entity_poly.type
_entity_poly.pdbx_seq_one_letter_code
_entity_poly.pdbx_strand_id
1 'polypeptide(L)' 'MLQQSYSKYSKVEIGQNVLVKISDVNRGRLALRNIFAVVLPEREDLYQLGTLTRELERLYAKNEFR' A
#
# COMPACT_ATOMS: atom_id res chain seq x y z
N MET A 1 -9.24 -3.76 17.67
CA MET A 1 -10.14 -2.75 17.08
C MET A 1 -9.45 -2.12 15.88
N LEU A 2 -9.82 -2.50 14.64
CA LEU A 2 -9.33 -1.83 13.44
C LEU A 2 -10.08 -0.50 13.31
N GLN A 3 -9.42 0.58 13.70
CA GLN A 3 -9.97 1.92 13.67
C GLN A 3 -10.10 2.39 12.21
N GLN A 4 -11.29 2.17 11.66
CA GLN A 4 -11.74 2.66 10.36
C GLN A 4 -11.58 4.18 10.31
N SER A 5 -10.51 4.65 9.66
CA SER A 5 -10.27 6.06 9.37
C SER A 5 -10.57 6.31 7.89
N TYR A 6 -11.86 6.19 7.54
CA TYR A 6 -12.37 6.30 6.17
C TYR A 6 -12.43 7.76 5.63
N SER A 7 -12.18 8.79 6.44
CA SER A 7 -12.36 10.20 6.04
C SER A 7 -11.07 11.01 5.83
N LYS A 8 -9.89 10.47 6.16
CA LYS A 8 -8.62 11.24 6.10
C LYS A 8 -7.80 11.05 4.82
N TYR A 9 -8.12 10.04 4.02
CA TYR A 9 -7.30 9.67 2.86
C TYR A 9 -8.05 10.01 1.57
N SER A 10 -7.39 10.80 0.71
CA SER A 10 -7.87 11.19 -0.61
C SER A 10 -8.28 9.97 -1.43
N LYS A 11 -9.23 10.12 -2.36
CA LYS A 11 -9.50 9.07 -3.34
C LYS A 11 -8.20 8.79 -4.11
N VAL A 12 -7.83 7.52 -4.16
CA VAL A 12 -6.66 7.03 -4.90
C VAL A 12 -7.16 6.54 -6.24
N GLU A 13 -6.52 6.97 -7.32
CA GLU A 13 -6.87 6.54 -8.67
C GLU A 13 -6.09 5.28 -9.07
N ILE A 14 -6.74 4.40 -9.81
CA ILE A 14 -6.09 3.21 -10.37
C ILE A 14 -5.02 3.69 -11.37
N GLY A 15 -3.81 3.14 -11.27
CA GLY A 15 -2.64 3.56 -12.05
C GLY A 15 -1.79 4.64 -11.38
N GLN A 16 -2.19 5.15 -10.21
CA GLN A 16 -1.38 6.10 -9.45
C GLN A 16 -0.16 5.42 -8.82
N ASN A 17 0.98 6.10 -8.87
CA ASN A 17 2.18 5.70 -8.14
C ASN A 17 2.04 6.06 -6.66
N VAL A 18 2.27 5.09 -5.79
CA VAL A 18 2.17 5.20 -4.33
C VAL A 18 3.40 4.62 -3.65
N LEU A 19 3.70 5.16 -2.47
CA LEU A 19 4.76 4.69 -1.59
C LEU A 19 4.15 3.90 -0.44
N VAL A 20 4.50 2.62 -0.36
CA VAL A 20 4.11 1.73 0.74
C VAL A 20 5.20 1.76 1.80
N LYS A 21 4.85 2.09 3.04
CA LYS A 21 5.82 2.09 4.15
C LYS A 21 5.96 0.68 4.73
N ILE A 22 7.19 0.20 4.87
CA ILE A 22 7.48 -1.06 5.57
C ILE A 22 7.63 -0.76 7.06
N SER A 23 6.88 -1.47 7.90
CA SER A 23 6.97 -1.37 9.36
C SER A 23 8.35 -1.79 9.86
N ASP A 24 8.92 -1.02 10.79
CA ASP A 24 10.25 -1.30 11.35
C ASP A 24 10.35 -2.67 12.04
N VAL A 25 9.22 -3.24 12.50
CA VAL A 25 9.16 -4.58 13.11
C VAL A 25 9.59 -5.68 12.15
N ASN A 26 9.23 -5.56 10.86
CA ASN A 26 9.58 -6.54 9.83
C ASN A 26 10.85 -6.17 9.07
N ARG A 27 11.60 -5.18 9.55
CA ARG A 27 12.72 -4.59 8.82
C ARG A 27 14.05 -5.08 9.36
N GLY A 28 14.81 -5.77 8.52
CA GLY A 28 16.23 -6.02 8.78
C GLY A 28 17.02 -4.70 8.81
N ARG A 29 18.15 -4.65 9.52
CA ARG A 29 18.93 -3.43 9.82
C ARG A 29 19.30 -2.58 8.58
N LEU A 30 19.34 -3.17 7.38
CA LEU A 30 19.66 -2.51 6.10
C LEU A 30 18.53 -2.56 5.05
N ALA A 31 17.34 -3.05 5.41
CA ALA A 31 16.25 -3.18 4.45
C ALA A 31 15.67 -1.80 4.07
N LEU A 32 15.08 -1.72 2.87
CA LEU A 32 14.39 -0.53 2.36
C LEU A 32 13.25 -0.14 3.31
N ARG A 33 13.02 1.17 3.46
CA ARG A 33 11.94 1.71 4.33
C ARG A 33 10.61 1.78 3.61
N ASN A 34 10.65 2.00 2.30
CA ASN A 34 9.47 2.18 1.48
C ASN A 34 9.60 1.35 0.19
N ILE A 35 8.47 0.91 -0.32
CA ILE A 35 8.33 0.24 -1.61
C ILE A 35 7.56 1.17 -2.54
N PHE A 36 8.06 1.34 -3.76
CA PHE A 36 7.38 2.10 -4.81
C PHE A 36 6.44 1.15 -5.56
N ALA A 37 5.15 1.43 -5.58
CA ALA A 37 4.15 0.58 -6.20
C ALA A 37 3.12 1.41 -6.97
N VAL A 38 2.38 0.76 -7.85
CA VAL A 38 1.28 1.29 -8.62
C VAL A 38 -0.01 0.68 -8.09
N VAL A 39 -1.06 1.50 -8.01
CA VAL A 39 -2.37 1.06 -7.57
C VAL A 39 -3.04 0.26 -8.69
N LEU A 40 -3.36 -0.99 -8.41
CA LEU A 40 -4.10 -1.90 -9.27
C LEU A 40 -5.60 -1.89 -8.87
N PRO A 41 -6.49 -2.54 -9.64
CA PRO A 41 -7.91 -2.55 -9.35
C PRO A 41 -8.24 -3.06 -7.94
N GLU A 42 -9.25 -2.45 -7.33
CA GLU A 42 -9.75 -2.82 -6.01
C GLU A 42 -10.35 -4.23 -6.02
N ARG A 43 -9.98 -5.04 -5.02
CA ARG A 43 -10.60 -6.33 -4.74
C ARG A 43 -11.12 -6.28 -3.32
N GLU A 44 -12.42 -6.50 -3.14
CA GLU A 44 -13.06 -6.64 -1.82
C GLU A 44 -12.79 -5.43 -0.88
N ASP A 45 -13.01 -4.20 -1.36
CA ASP A 45 -12.77 -2.94 -0.63
C ASP A 45 -11.30 -2.64 -0.25
N LEU A 46 -10.35 -3.40 -0.81
CA LEU A 46 -8.91 -3.22 -0.62
C LEU A 46 -8.18 -3.04 -1.95
N TYR A 47 -7.06 -2.30 -1.91
CA TYR A 47 -6.26 -2.02 -3.09
C TYR A 47 -5.22 -3.10 -3.29
N GLN A 48 -5.19 -3.65 -4.51
CA GLN A 48 -4.05 -4.42 -4.96
C GLN A 48 -2.95 -3.45 -5.38
N LEU A 49 -1.70 -3.74 -5.03
CA LEU A 49 -0.56 -2.92 -5.39
C LEU A 49 0.40 -3.72 -6.25
N GLY A 50 1.00 -3.08 -7.24
CA GLY A 50 1.97 -3.69 -8.15
C GLY A 50 3.29 -2.95 -8.15
N THR A 51 4.41 -3.67 -8.02
CA THR A 51 5.73 -3.13 -8.35
C THR A 51 6.04 -3.39 -9.82
N LEU A 52 7.05 -2.71 -10.38
CA LEU A 52 7.48 -2.89 -11.78
C LEU A 52 7.72 -4.35 -12.18
N THR A 53 8.13 -5.18 -11.22
CA THR A 53 8.50 -6.59 -11.45
C THR A 53 7.40 -7.58 -11.09
N ARG A 54 6.52 -7.24 -10.14
CA ARG A 54 5.49 -8.18 -9.65
C ARG A 54 4.38 -7.46 -8.88
N GLU A 55 3.20 -8.06 -8.89
CA GLU A 55 2.11 -7.71 -7.97
C GLU A 55 2.45 -8.11 -6.54
N LEU A 56 2.10 -7.25 -5.57
CA LEU A 56 2.20 -7.57 -4.17
C LEU A 56 1.07 -8.54 -3.80
N GLU A 57 1.42 -9.67 -3.18
CA GLU A 57 0.46 -10.72 -2.81
C GLU A 57 -0.52 -10.27 -1.71
N ARG A 58 -0.17 -9.21 -0.98
CA ARG A 58 -0.99 -8.63 0.07
C ARG A 58 -1.88 -7.52 -0.52
N LEU A 59 -3.13 -7.49 -0.08
CA LEU A 59 -4.04 -6.36 -0.31
C LEU A 59 -3.80 -5.26 0.73
N TYR A 60 -3.90 -4.00 0.30
CA TYR A 60 -3.56 -2.84 1.09
C TYR A 60 -4.77 -1.93 1.31
N ALA A 61 -4.89 -1.42 2.52
CA ALA A 61 -5.84 -0.36 2.82
C ALA A 61 -5.21 1.02 2.55
N LYS A 62 -6.06 2.04 2.29
CA LYS A 62 -5.62 3.42 1.96
C LYS A 62 -4.69 4.08 2.98
N ASN A 63 -4.69 3.60 4.21
CA ASN A 63 -3.85 4.12 5.29
C ASN A 63 -2.42 3.55 5.27
N GLU A 64 -2.15 2.50 4.50
CA GLU A 64 -0.85 1.82 4.46
C GLU A 64 0.11 2.41 3.40
N PHE A 65 -0.41 3.26 2.51
CA PHE A 65 0.36 3.87 1.43
C PHE A 65 -0.01 5.35 1.24
N ARG A 66 0.87 6.11 0.60
CA ARG A 66 0.73 7.55 0.34
C ARG A 66 1.15 7.93 -1.07
#